data_AF-A0A2G6N298-F1
#
_entry.id   AF-A0A2G6N298-F1
#
_cell.length_a   1.000
_cell.length_b   1.000
_cell.length_c   1.000
_cell.angle_alpha   90.00
_cell.angle_beta   90.00
_cell.angle_gamma   90.00
#
_symmetry.space_group_name_H-M   'P 1'
#
loop_
_entity.id
_entity.type
_entity.pdbx_description
1 polymer ?
#
loop_
_entity_poly.entity_id
_entity_poly.type
_entity_poly.pdbx_seq_one_letter_code
_entity_poly.pdbx_strand_id
1 'polypeptide(L)'
;MTTENENMGVVKQFLVGTQMLFVAFGALVLVPILTGLNPNVALFTAGMGTLVFQLITKRKVPIFLASSFAFIAPIIYGVQTWGIPGTMSGLLAAGVVYMLLSVLIKFRGRGIIKKVLPPVVVGPVIMVIGLNLAPVAVFMALGKTGDGSAVLFPQASALIVAMVSLLVTVLAVLLG
;
A
#
# COMPACT_ATOMS: atom_id res chain seq x y z
N MET A 1 3.91 18.20 15.27
CA MET A 1 3.99 16.74 15.47
C MET A 1 5.43 16.21 15.63
N THR A 2 6.47 17.05 15.66
CA THR A 2 7.86 16.61 15.90
C THR A 2 8.24 16.47 17.38
N THR A 3 7.31 16.76 18.31
CA THR A 3 7.60 16.81 19.76
C THR A 3 7.05 15.61 20.56
N GLU A 4 6.15 14.78 20.01
CA GLU A 4 5.61 13.62 20.75
C GLU A 4 6.47 12.35 20.62
N ASN A 5 7.28 12.24 19.56
CA ASN A 5 8.08 11.04 19.31
C ASN A 5 9.37 10.98 20.15
N GLU A 6 9.82 12.07 20.77
CA GLU A 6 11.04 12.08 21.58
C GLU A 6 10.85 11.44 22.97
N ASN A 7 9.61 11.28 23.45
CA ASN A 7 9.30 10.69 24.76
C ASN A 7 8.49 9.38 24.71
N MET A 8 8.31 8.77 23.52
CA MET A 8 7.75 7.43 23.44
C MET A 8 8.81 6.39 23.76
N GLY A 9 8.65 5.67 24.87
CA GLY A 9 9.53 4.55 25.20
C GLY A 9 9.66 3.55 24.04
N VAL A 10 10.85 2.99 23.87
CA VAL A 10 11.21 2.09 22.75
C VAL A 10 10.17 0.98 22.53
N VAL A 11 9.59 0.46 23.62
CA VAL A 11 8.52 -0.55 23.58
C VAL A 11 7.25 -0.01 22.88
N LYS A 12 6.83 1.22 23.18
CA LYS A 12 5.65 1.84 22.57
C LYS A 12 5.89 2.12 21.08
N GLN A 13 7.09 2.56 20.71
CA GLN A 13 7.46 2.75 19.30
C GLN A 13 7.45 1.43 18.52
N PHE A 14 7.97 0.35 19.12
CA PHE A 14 7.94 -0.98 18.53
C PHE A 14 6.51 -1.50 18.32
N LEU A 15 5.63 -1.33 19.30
CA LEU A 15 4.23 -1.73 19.20
C LEU A 15 3.49 -0.95 18.09
N VAL A 16 3.66 0.37 18.05
CA VAL A 16 3.03 1.22 17.01
C VAL A 16 3.57 0.89 15.61
N GLY A 17 4.88 0.66 15.49
CA GLY A 17 5.49 0.24 14.22
C GLY A 17 4.96 -1.11 13.75
N THR A 18 4.82 -2.07 14.66
CA THR A 18 4.25 -3.40 14.39
C THR A 18 2.78 -3.29 13.98
N GLN A 19 2.00 -2.44 14.65
CA GLN A 19 0.61 -2.16 14.28
C GLN A 19 0.53 -1.60 12.86
N MET A 20 1.35 -0.61 12.52
CA MET A 20 1.37 -0.03 11.18
C MET A 20 1.77 -1.07 10.10
N LEU A 21 2.71 -1.95 10.43
CA LEU A 21 3.09 -3.06 9.55
C LEU A 21 1.90 -3.98 9.27
N PHE A 22 1.16 -4.42 10.29
CA PHE A 22 -0.01 -5.28 10.10
C PHE A 22 -1.16 -4.60 9.37
N VAL A 23 -1.35 -3.29 9.57
CA VAL A 23 -2.33 -2.50 8.80
C VAL A 23 -1.95 -2.45 7.31
N ALA A 24 -0.68 -2.22 6.99
CA ALA A 24 -0.20 -2.16 5.62
C ALA A 24 -0.05 -3.54 4.96
N PHE A 25 0.11 -4.61 5.76
CA PHE A 25 0.39 -5.97 5.31
C PHE A 25 -0.63 -6.49 4.30
N GLY A 26 -1.92 -6.25 4.55
CA GLY A 26 -3.01 -6.68 3.68
C GLY A 26 -2.82 -6.17 2.25
N ALA A 27 -2.65 -4.85 2.09
CA ALA A 27 -2.42 -4.24 0.78
C ALA A 27 -1.08 -4.68 0.16
N LEU A 28 -0.03 -4.77 0.98
CA LEU A 28 1.32 -5.06 0.52
C LEU A 28 1.45 -6.47 -0.07
N VAL A 29 0.83 -7.47 0.55
CA VAL A 29 0.83 -8.87 0.09
C VAL A 29 -0.22 -9.13 -0.99
N LEU A 30 -1.34 -8.41 -0.97
CA LEU A 30 -2.42 -8.59 -1.93
C LEU A 30 -2.00 -8.30 -3.38
N VAL A 31 -1.35 -7.16 -3.63
CA VAL A 31 -0.91 -6.79 -4.99
C VAL A 31 -0.01 -7.84 -5.66
N PRO A 32 1.09 -8.31 -5.04
CA PRO A 32 1.94 -9.32 -5.65
C PRO A 32 1.18 -10.63 -5.90
N ILE A 33 0.29 -11.05 -4.99
CA ILE A 33 -0.54 -12.24 -5.21
C ILE A 33 -1.43 -12.08 -6.45
N LEU A 34 -2.14 -10.96 -6.57
CA LEU A 34 -3.04 -10.70 -7.71
C LEU A 34 -2.31 -10.55 -9.04
N THR A 35 -1.03 -10.17 -9.00
CA THR A 35 -0.22 -9.89 -10.18
C THR A 35 0.74 -11.02 -10.55
N GLY A 36 0.79 -12.09 -9.76
CA GLY A 36 1.72 -13.22 -9.96
C GLY A 36 3.17 -12.91 -9.56
N LEU A 37 3.41 -11.84 -8.79
CA LEU A 37 4.72 -11.49 -8.25
C LEU A 37 4.95 -12.16 -6.89
N ASN A 38 6.23 -12.27 -6.49
CA ASN A 38 6.59 -12.90 -5.22
C ASN A 38 6.32 -11.95 -4.03
N PRO A 39 5.40 -12.30 -3.10
CA PRO A 39 5.06 -11.44 -1.96
C PRO A 39 6.21 -11.28 -0.96
N ASN A 40 7.11 -12.25 -0.83
CA ASN A 40 8.27 -12.16 0.06
C ASN A 40 9.26 -11.11 -0.44
N VAL A 41 9.46 -11.03 -1.76
CA VAL A 41 10.30 -9.98 -2.38
C VAL A 41 9.65 -8.62 -2.19
N ALA A 42 8.33 -8.51 -2.37
CA ALA A 42 7.59 -7.27 -2.12
C ALA A 42 7.72 -6.81 -0.65
N LEU A 43 7.55 -7.70 0.32
CA LEU A 43 7.75 -7.44 1.75
C LEU A 43 9.16 -6.96 2.07
N PHE A 44 10.17 -7.66 1.55
CA PHE A 44 11.56 -7.30 1.78
C PHE A 44 11.90 -5.92 1.21
N THR A 45 11.54 -5.67 -0.06
CA THR A 45 11.82 -4.40 -0.75
C THR A 45 11.02 -3.23 -0.18
N ALA A 46 9.78 -3.44 0.27
CA ALA A 46 8.98 -2.42 0.94
C ALA A 46 9.56 -2.03 2.31
N GLY A 47 10.00 -3.00 3.10
CA GLY A 47 10.71 -2.75 4.36
C GLY A 47 12.02 -1.99 4.15
N MET A 48 12.87 -2.50 3.24
CA MET A 48 14.13 -1.84 2.88
C MET A 48 13.91 -0.42 2.33
N GLY A 49 12.95 -0.27 1.42
CA GLY A 49 12.60 1.02 0.82
C GLY A 49 12.08 2.01 1.86
N THR A 50 11.30 1.54 2.84
CA THR A 50 10.84 2.37 3.96
C THR A 50 12.02 2.86 4.81
N LEU A 51 12.98 1.99 5.13
CA LEU A 51 14.18 2.39 5.86
C LEU A 51 14.98 3.46 5.09
N VAL A 52 15.22 3.25 3.80
CA VAL A 52 15.89 4.22 2.92
C VAL A 52 15.11 5.55 2.87
N PHE A 53 13.78 5.49 2.74
CA PHE A 53 12.92 6.67 2.74
C PHE A 53 13.02 7.45 4.06
N GLN A 54 12.99 6.77 5.20
CA GLN A 54 13.11 7.39 6.52
C GLN A 54 14.49 8.04 6.73
N LEU A 55 15.56 7.44 6.20
CA LEU A 55 16.91 8.01 6.21
C LEU A 55 16.99 9.28 5.36
N ILE A 56 16.49 9.24 4.13
CA ILE A 56 16.50 10.39 3.20
C ILE A 56 15.64 11.55 3.74
N THR A 57 14.48 11.25 4.32
CA THR A 57 13.56 12.27 4.86
C THR A 57 13.91 12.72 6.27
N LYS A 58 14.99 12.20 6.86
CA LYS A 58 15.43 12.50 8.24
C LYS A 58 14.32 12.27 9.28
N ARG A 59 13.53 11.21 9.10
CA ARG A 59 12.40 10.83 9.99
C ARG A 59 11.33 11.91 10.19
N LYS A 60 11.23 12.87 9.26
CA LYS A 60 10.22 13.96 9.35
C LYS A 60 8.84 13.53 8.88
N VAL A 61 8.76 12.45 8.10
CA VAL A 61 7.52 12.00 7.45
C VAL A 61 7.25 10.56 7.87
N PRO A 62 6.25 10.30 8.75
CA PRO A 62 5.96 8.97 9.26
C PRO A 62 5.14 8.16 8.25
N ILE A 63 5.77 7.73 7.16
CA ILE A 63 5.14 6.92 6.09
C ILE A 63 5.85 5.58 5.99
N PHE A 64 5.04 4.53 5.80
CA PHE A 64 5.44 3.18 5.41
C PHE A 64 5.15 2.98 3.92
N LEU A 65 6.13 2.50 3.15
CA LEU A 65 5.95 2.23 1.73
C LEU A 65 5.25 0.87 1.55
N ALA A 66 4.10 0.87 0.89
CA ALA A 66 3.34 -0.34 0.58
C ALA A 66 3.13 -0.49 -0.94
N SER A 67 2.63 -1.66 -1.36
CA SER A 67 2.29 -1.93 -2.76
C SER A 67 1.18 -0.99 -3.25
N SER A 68 1.36 -0.39 -4.44
CA SER A 68 0.40 0.56 -5.00
C SER A 68 -0.68 -0.13 -5.82
N PHE A 69 -1.93 0.03 -5.39
CA PHE A 69 -3.12 -0.46 -6.08
C PHE A 69 -3.31 0.10 -7.49
N ALA A 70 -2.80 1.30 -7.75
CA ALA A 70 -2.83 1.91 -9.08
C ALA A 70 -2.04 1.09 -10.13
N PHE A 71 -1.11 0.24 -9.69
CA PHE A 71 -0.29 -0.58 -10.58
C PHE A 71 -0.85 -1.98 -10.84
N ILE A 72 -1.96 -2.40 -10.22
CA ILE A 72 -2.51 -3.75 -10.41
C ILE A 72 -2.84 -4.00 -11.89
N ALA A 73 -3.69 -3.15 -12.49
CA ALA A 73 -4.10 -3.30 -13.89
C ALA A 73 -2.93 -3.30 -14.88
N PRO A 74 -1.98 -2.33 -14.85
CA PRO A 74 -0.85 -2.35 -15.77
C PRO A 74 0.14 -3.50 -15.52
N ILE A 75 0.29 -3.99 -14.28
CA ILE A 75 1.14 -5.17 -14.02
C ILE A 75 0.48 -6.43 -14.58
N ILE A 76 -0.82 -6.64 -14.37
CA ILE A 76 -1.53 -7.81 -14.93
C ILE A 76 -1.40 -7.82 -16.45
N TYR A 77 -1.68 -6.69 -17.09
CA TYR A 77 -1.53 -6.54 -18.54
C TYR A 77 -0.09 -6.77 -18.99
N GLY A 78 0.88 -6.23 -18.26
CA GLY A 78 2.29 -6.39 -18.59
C GLY A 78 2.76 -7.83 -18.46
N VAL A 79 2.35 -8.53 -17.41
CA VAL A 79 2.72 -9.94 -17.20
C VAL A 79 2.11 -10.82 -18.29
N GLN A 80 0.88 -10.54 -18.70
CA GLN A 80 0.23 -11.25 -19.81
C GLN A 80 0.90 -10.99 -21.17
N THR A 81 1.40 -9.78 -21.40
CA THR A 81 1.93 -9.37 -22.72
C THR A 81 3.43 -9.61 -22.88
N TRP A 82 4.22 -9.34 -21.83
CA TRP A 82 5.69 -9.33 -21.85
C TRP A 82 6.34 -10.24 -20.80
N GLY A 83 5.52 -10.96 -20.03
CA GLY A 83 5.99 -11.78 -18.93
C GLY A 83 6.46 -10.96 -17.72
N ILE A 84 6.81 -11.67 -16.65
CA ILE A 84 7.30 -11.06 -15.41
C ILE A 84 8.59 -10.25 -15.64
N PRO A 85 9.62 -10.75 -16.34
CA PRO A 85 10.87 -9.99 -16.51
C PRO A 85 10.68 -8.64 -17.22
N GLY A 86 9.89 -8.62 -18.30
CA GLY A 86 9.61 -7.38 -19.05
C GLY A 86 8.77 -6.39 -18.24
N THR A 87 7.83 -6.89 -17.44
CA THR A 87 7.03 -6.04 -16.55
C THR A 87 7.89 -5.43 -15.44
N MET A 88 8.81 -6.20 -14.86
CA MET A 88 9.74 -5.72 -13.83
C MET A 88 10.67 -4.61 -14.34
N SER A 89 11.18 -4.70 -15.57
CA SER A 89 11.96 -3.61 -16.15
C SER A 89 11.09 -2.35 -16.39
N GLY A 90 9.81 -2.53 -16.75
CA GLY A 90 8.85 -1.44 -16.84
C GLY A 90 8.60 -0.75 -15.49
N LEU A 91 8.45 -1.52 -14.40
CA LEU A 91 8.31 -0.96 -13.05
C LEU A 91 9.58 -0.22 -12.59
N LEU A 92 10.76 -0.75 -12.92
CA LEU A 92 12.03 -0.07 -12.68
C LEU A 92 12.07 1.28 -13.39
N ALA A 93 11.68 1.31 -14.68
CA ALA A 93 11.61 2.54 -15.45
C ALA A 93 10.61 3.55 -14.86
N ALA A 94 9.44 3.09 -14.39
CA ALA A 94 8.49 3.95 -13.68
C ALA A 94 9.11 4.56 -12.40
N GLY A 95 9.90 3.79 -11.65
CA GLY A 95 10.66 4.28 -10.51
C GLY A 95 11.66 5.39 -10.88
N VAL A 96 12.37 5.22 -12.00
CA VAL A 96 13.27 6.26 -12.54
C VAL A 96 12.49 7.52 -12.91
N VAL A 97 11.33 7.38 -13.56
CA VAL A 97 10.45 8.51 -13.87
C VAL A 97 10.03 9.25 -12.60
N TYR A 98 9.70 8.55 -11.51
CA TYR A 98 9.40 9.17 -10.22
C TYR A 98 10.59 9.93 -9.63
N MET A 99 11.82 9.42 -9.79
CA MET A 99 13.02 10.17 -9.38
C MET A 99 13.20 11.45 -10.21
N LEU A 100 13.01 11.39 -11.53
CA LEU A 100 13.09 12.55 -12.41
C LEU A 100 12.02 13.60 -12.06
N LEU A 101 10.78 13.16 -11.82
CA LEU A 101 9.70 14.04 -11.35
C LEU A 101 10.05 14.70 -10.02
N SER A 102 10.59 13.94 -9.06
CA SER A 102 11.02 14.47 -7.77
C SER A 102 12.07 15.59 -7.92
N VAL A 103 13.06 15.39 -8.79
CA VAL A 103 14.08 16.41 -9.12
C VAL A 103 13.45 17.64 -9.79
N LEU A 104 12.55 17.44 -10.75
CA LEU A 104 11.85 18.54 -11.42
C LEU A 104 11.01 19.38 -10.45
N ILE A 105 10.30 18.73 -9.52
CA ILE A 105 9.51 19.38 -8.47
C ILE A 105 10.42 20.19 -7.54
N LYS A 106 11.61 19.66 -7.22
CA LYS A 106 12.60 20.36 -6.38
C LYS A 106 13.02 21.69 -7.00
N PHE A 107 13.23 21.75 -8.32
CA PHE A 107 13.63 22.98 -9.00
C PHE A 107 12.47 23.96 -9.22
N ARG A 108 11.30 23.46 -9.62
CA ARG A 108 10.20 24.29 -10.13
C ARG A 108 9.17 24.65 -9.05
N GLY A 109 9.32 24.08 -7.85
CA GLY A 109 8.50 24.37 -6.69
C GLY A 109 7.21 23.54 -6.61
N ARG A 110 6.67 23.44 -5.40
CA ARG A 110 5.50 22.59 -5.05
C ARG A 110 4.19 23.02 -5.72
N GLY A 111 4.10 24.25 -6.24
CA GLY A 111 2.89 24.80 -6.85
C GLY A 111 2.43 24.07 -8.11
N ILE A 112 3.37 23.44 -8.84
CA ILE A 112 3.04 22.69 -10.07
C ILE A 112 2.19 21.47 -9.79
N ILE A 113 2.44 20.76 -8.68
CA ILE A 113 1.65 19.57 -8.32
C ILE A 113 0.19 19.97 -8.13
N LYS A 114 -0.08 21.08 -7.43
CA LYS A 114 -1.45 21.56 -7.21
C LYS A 114 -2.16 21.99 -8.51
N LYS A 115 -1.40 22.42 -9.52
CA LYS A 115 -1.93 22.83 -10.83
C LYS A 115 -2.19 21.63 -11.74
N VAL A 116 -1.28 20.64 -11.75
CA VAL A 116 -1.39 19.43 -12.58
C VAL A 116 -2.36 18.42 -11.98
N LEU A 117 -2.34 18.27 -10.66
CA LEU A 117 -3.15 17.33 -9.88
C LEU A 117 -3.93 18.08 -8.81
N PRO A 118 -4.94 18.88 -9.20
CA PRO A 118 -5.77 19.58 -8.23
C PRO A 118 -6.57 18.59 -7.37
N PRO A 119 -6.98 18.95 -6.15
CA PRO A 119 -7.72 18.05 -5.24
C PRO A 119 -8.99 17.47 -5.85
N VAL A 120 -9.64 18.23 -6.74
CA VAL A 120 -10.84 17.80 -7.49
C VAL A 120 -10.59 16.60 -8.40
N VAL A 121 -9.33 16.31 -8.77
CA VAL A 121 -8.95 15.13 -9.56
C VAL A 121 -8.39 14.04 -8.65
N VAL A 122 -7.51 14.41 -7.71
CA VAL A 122 -6.82 13.43 -6.84
C VAL A 122 -7.82 12.64 -5.99
N GLY A 123 -8.81 13.31 -5.39
CA GLY A 123 -9.82 12.67 -4.56
C GLY A 123 -10.61 11.59 -5.32
N PRO A 124 -11.27 11.93 -6.44
CA PRO A 124 -11.98 10.95 -7.26
C PRO A 124 -11.12 9.80 -7.76
N VAL A 125 -9.87 10.06 -8.19
CA VAL A 125 -8.96 9.00 -8.63
C VAL A 125 -8.69 8.00 -7.50
N ILE A 126 -8.44 8.48 -6.27
CA ILE A 126 -8.24 7.60 -5.11
C ILE A 126 -9.52 6.81 -4.78
N MET A 127 -10.69 7.45 -4.82
CA MET A 127 -11.98 6.79 -4.59
C MET A 127 -12.25 5.67 -5.61
N VAL A 128 -11.99 5.93 -6.88
CA VAL A 128 -12.16 4.94 -7.96
C VAL A 128 -11.20 3.76 -7.79
N ILE A 129 -9.95 4.00 -7.40
CA ILE A 129 -9.00 2.91 -7.09
C ILE A 129 -9.52 2.05 -5.93
N GLY A 130 -10.03 2.68 -4.86
CA GLY A 130 -10.62 1.97 -3.72
C GLY A 130 -11.86 1.16 -4.10
N LEU A 131 -12.77 1.76 -4.87
CA LEU A 131 -14.02 1.11 -5.29
C LEU A 131 -13.77 -0.09 -6.21
N ASN A 132 -12.78 0.01 -7.11
CA ASN A 132 -12.38 -1.12 -7.97
C ASN A 132 -11.84 -2.32 -7.18
N LEU A 133 -11.33 -2.10 -5.96
CA LEU A 133 -10.79 -3.15 -5.10
C LEU A 133 -11.75 -3.62 -4.00
N ALA A 134 -12.90 -2.97 -3.86
CA ALA A 134 -13.93 -3.41 -2.93
C ALA A 134 -14.35 -4.89 -3.15
N PRO A 135 -14.54 -5.39 -4.39
CA PRO A 135 -14.88 -6.79 -4.61
C PRO A 135 -13.80 -7.76 -4.11
N VAL A 136 -12.53 -7.42 -4.32
CA VAL A 136 -11.39 -8.21 -3.86
C VAL A 136 -11.40 -8.35 -2.33
N ALA A 137 -11.63 -7.23 -1.62
CA ALA A 137 -11.73 -7.24 -0.17
C ALA A 137 -12.90 -8.10 0.32
N VAL A 138 -14.05 -8.06 -0.35
CA VAL A 138 -15.22 -8.89 -0.04
C VAL A 138 -14.91 -10.37 -0.25
N PHE A 139 -14.27 -10.75 -1.36
CA PHE A 139 -13.89 -12.15 -1.60
C PHE A 139 -12.94 -12.68 -0.52
N MET A 140 -11.94 -11.90 -0.13
CA MET A 140 -11.03 -12.26 0.96
C MET A 140 -11.73 -12.37 2.31
N ALA A 141 -12.66 -11.46 2.62
CA ALA A 141 -13.46 -11.52 3.84
C ALA A 141 -14.36 -12.77 3.91
N LEU A 142 -14.79 -13.28 2.75
CA LEU A 142 -15.56 -14.52 2.63
C LEU A 142 -14.68 -15.79 2.60
N GLY A 143 -13.37 -15.67 2.77
CA GLY A 143 -12.43 -16.79 2.77
C GLY A 143 -12.06 -17.30 1.37
N LYS A 144 -12.28 -16.48 0.33
CA LYS A 144 -11.90 -16.80 -1.05
C LYS A 144 -10.58 -16.15 -1.45
N THR A 145 -10.02 -16.57 -2.58
CA THR A 145 -8.93 -15.87 -3.25
C THR A 145 -9.36 -14.45 -3.68
N GLY A 146 -8.40 -13.56 -3.92
CA GLY A 146 -8.68 -12.16 -4.27
C GLY A 146 -9.43 -11.96 -5.58
N ASP A 147 -9.37 -12.94 -6.48
CA ASP A 147 -10.14 -13.04 -7.73
C ASP A 147 -11.46 -13.84 -7.58
N GLY A 148 -11.72 -14.40 -6.40
CA GLY A 148 -12.92 -15.18 -6.08
C GLY A 148 -12.96 -16.60 -6.67
N SER A 149 -11.87 -17.07 -7.31
CA SER A 149 -11.81 -18.34 -8.04
C SER A 149 -11.76 -19.58 -7.15
N ALA A 150 -11.16 -19.50 -5.96
CA ALA A 150 -11.06 -20.61 -5.03
C ALA A 150 -11.43 -20.22 -3.60
N VAL A 151 -11.95 -21.19 -2.85
CA VAL A 151 -12.20 -21.06 -1.41
C VAL A 151 -10.95 -21.53 -0.67
N LEU A 152 -10.32 -20.65 0.09
CA LEU A 152 -9.13 -20.94 0.89
C LEU A 152 -9.51 -21.36 2.33
N PHE A 153 -10.57 -20.76 2.87
CA PHE A 153 -11.00 -20.97 4.25
C PHE A 153 -12.52 -21.14 4.35
N PRO A 154 -13.03 -21.87 5.36
CA PRO A 154 -14.45 -21.95 5.63
C PRO A 154 -15.08 -20.56 5.80
N GLN A 155 -16.14 -20.29 5.03
CA GLN A 155 -16.76 -18.96 4.95
C GLN A 155 -17.24 -18.44 6.32
N ALA A 156 -17.80 -19.32 7.17
CA ALA A 156 -18.27 -18.93 8.50
C ALA A 156 -17.12 -18.42 9.38
N SER A 157 -15.99 -19.12 9.41
CA SER A 157 -14.81 -18.73 10.18
C SER A 157 -14.18 -17.45 9.64
N ALA A 158 -14.02 -17.33 8.32
CA ALA A 158 -13.47 -16.14 7.69
C ALA A 158 -14.32 -14.89 7.97
N LEU A 159 -15.65 -15.02 7.87
CA LEU A 159 -16.57 -13.92 8.11
C LEU A 159 -16.55 -13.46 9.57
N ILE A 160 -16.48 -14.39 10.53
CA ILE A 160 -16.37 -14.04 11.96
C ILE A 160 -15.09 -13.23 12.19
N VAL A 161 -13.95 -13.69 11.67
CA VAL A 161 -12.66 -12.98 11.82
C VAL A 161 -12.73 -11.59 11.19
N ALA A 162 -13.28 -11.47 9.97
CA ALA A 162 -13.43 -10.20 9.28
C ALA A 162 -14.33 -9.22 10.05
N MET A 163 -15.49 -9.68 10.53
CA MET A 163 -16.43 -8.85 11.28
C MET A 163 -15.88 -8.42 12.64
N VAL A 164 -15.21 -9.32 13.37
CA VAL A 164 -14.55 -8.98 14.64
C VAL A 164 -13.42 -7.97 14.40
N SER A 165 -12.59 -8.18 13.37
CA SER A 165 -11.51 -7.24 13.02
C SER A 165 -12.06 -5.85 12.65
N LEU A 166 -13.13 -5.79 11.85
CA LEU A 166 -13.80 -4.55 11.48
C LEU A 166 -14.34 -3.82 12.72
N LEU A 167 -15.05 -4.54 13.58
CA LEU A 167 -15.66 -3.98 14.79
C LEU A 167 -14.58 -3.42 15.73
N VAL A 168 -13.52 -4.20 16.00
CA VAL A 168 -12.39 -3.75 16.84
C VAL A 168 -11.72 -2.53 16.24
N THR A 169 -11.51 -2.50 14.92
CA THR A 169 -10.88 -1.35 14.25
C THR A 169 -11.74 -0.10 14.35
N VAL A 170 -13.06 -0.22 14.11
CA VAL A 170 -14.00 0.90 14.23
C VAL A 170 -14.06 1.42 15.67
N LEU A 171 -14.15 0.53 16.66
CA LEU A 171 -14.14 0.92 18.07
C LEU A 171 -12.84 1.60 18.48
N ALA A 172 -11.68 1.07 18.09
CA ALA A 172 -10.39 1.70 18.37
C ALA A 172 -10.29 3.09 17.74
N VAL A 173 -10.75 3.27 16.50
CA VAL A 173 -10.73 4.58 15.83
C VAL A 173 -11.70 5.57 16.50
N LEU A 174 -12.85 5.11 17.00
CA LEU A 174 -13.84 5.97 17.65
C LEU A 174 -13.51 6.32 19.11
N LEU A 175 -12.86 5.40 19.84
CA LEU A 175 -12.55 5.56 21.27
C LEU A 175 -11.17 6.18 21.55
N GLY A 176 -10.28 6.23 20.55
CA GLY A 176 -8.94 6.82 20.66
C GLY A 176 -7.92 5.89 21.29
#